data_AF-A0A194YQD9-F1
#
_entry.id   AF-A0A194YQD9-F1
#
_cell.length_a   1.000
_cell.length_b   1.000
_cell.length_c   1.000
_cell.angle_alpha   90.00
_cell.angle_beta   90.00
_cell.angle_gamma   90.00
#
_symmetry.space_group_name_H-M   'P 1'
#
loop_
_entity.id
_entity.type
_entity.pdbx_description
1 polymer ?
#
loop_
_entity_poly.entity_id
_entity_poly.type
_entity_poly.pdbx_seq_one_letter_code
_entity_poly.pdbx_strand_id
1 'polypeptide(L)'
;MFEQGKPRSIRAKAKKSPFVEVEADEIGQASGVVFARESALAPKNDQGCGVSHSHGDDETQESDGCVQSQGLDEHGWVDFGHSLQLVLFSRQWSLAESLVDLADQQSMLDYGLSIALDAIWFLRTKRDLEGLNSLIVKIVASGAKDFARAILRTSLLASCVAACQSKAITVGDSKEIVAERLHERLRDCPGAEHLKIEAGAKVQKFMEWALQCIHMHHCSEDTHRCRWSCNTLQEVQLHLSAFRTFLDIAGDNLSGKIFTEAFDAVCFPLTLFSSLFEPGWSSGSSAVSIKGLLSLLVEGGADNVNQCFLEAARFGSTELVRILLEVAYQNSLAVDTELALVYASHYCKFNTMECLVDEGNVNSFLSPLIKAAERGCLQVVHWFVSRGISEIEMCLALTTAASSGHFMVASYLLAHIPQQILEALSTQILKAARGQGSRSLDGVTFLLRSNFLRDAAATYEAADIIATGGTNGEPPDLVAFLKEHWSQSAFAEGVTTGEMHFVNVMRVLRRGASPICLEDLPSEMVLGITYLPLYRECVSAGGQLLPQRLRGELLEAVHRLGEPAGTESQGKDLVRTLERHMPSFLVGS
;
A
#
# COMPACT_ATOMS: atom_id res chain seq x y z
N MET A 1 6.80 44.22 55.10
CA MET A 1 7.25 45.53 54.56
C MET A 1 7.66 45.26 53.12
N PHE A 2 6.81 45.54 52.11
CA PHE A 2 6.66 46.87 51.46
C PHE A 2 8.06 47.50 51.24
N GLU A 3 8.54 47.83 50.04
CA GLU A 3 7.83 48.34 48.87
C GLU A 3 8.77 48.47 47.65
N GLN A 4 8.24 48.21 46.44
CA GLN A 4 8.46 48.81 45.09
C GLN A 4 9.88 49.22 44.59
N GLY A 5 10.25 49.10 43.31
CA GLY A 5 9.53 48.71 42.09
C GLY A 5 10.11 49.42 40.84
N LYS A 6 10.20 48.72 39.68
CA LYS A 6 9.99 49.21 38.29
C LYS A 6 10.22 48.08 37.25
N PRO A 7 9.73 48.17 35.98
CA PRO A 7 8.61 47.34 35.54
C PRO A 7 8.80 46.52 34.24
N ARG A 8 7.90 45.53 34.09
CA ARG A 8 7.25 44.92 32.91
C ARG A 8 7.90 45.05 31.51
N SER A 9 8.21 43.89 30.93
CA SER A 9 8.03 43.58 29.50
C SER A 9 7.21 42.29 29.39
N ILE A 10 5.98 42.42 28.89
CA ILE A 10 5.10 41.30 28.53
C ILE A 10 5.39 41.01 27.05
N ARG A 11 6.04 39.88 26.75
CA ARG A 11 6.09 39.35 25.39
C ARG A 11 5.01 38.29 25.26
N ALA A 12 3.95 38.65 24.53
CA ALA A 12 2.91 37.73 24.10
C ALA A 12 3.57 36.55 23.36
N LYS A 13 3.34 35.32 23.84
CA LYS A 13 3.62 34.11 23.06
C LYS A 13 2.62 34.07 21.91
N ALA A 14 3.10 34.34 20.70
CA ALA A 14 2.38 34.10 19.48
C ALA A 14 1.97 32.62 19.42
N LYS A 15 0.68 32.38 19.18
CA LYS A 15 0.16 31.06 18.80
C LYS A 15 0.90 30.61 17.54
N LYS A 16 1.61 29.47 17.64
CA LYS A 16 2.14 28.76 16.48
C LYS A 16 0.95 28.24 15.64
N SER A 17 1.10 28.35 14.33
CA SER A 17 0.22 27.79 13.30
C SER A 17 0.11 26.26 13.42
N PRO A 18 -1.02 25.64 13.03
CA PRO A 18 -1.29 24.22 13.28
C PRO A 18 -0.67 23.25 12.26
N PHE A 19 0.27 23.71 11.42
CA PHE A 19 0.97 22.86 10.46
C PHE A 19 2.10 22.11 11.15
N VAL A 20 1.78 20.96 11.73
CA VAL A 20 2.75 20.01 12.27
C VAL A 20 3.04 18.97 11.20
N GLU A 21 4.33 18.74 11.02
CA GLU A 21 4.98 17.81 10.09
C GLU A 21 4.58 16.36 10.39
N VAL A 22 4.30 15.58 9.35
CA VAL A 22 4.27 14.11 9.41
C VAL A 22 5.41 13.65 8.51
N GLU A 23 6.47 13.13 9.13
CA GLU A 23 7.66 12.65 8.43
C GLU A 23 7.34 11.43 7.56
N ALA A 24 7.93 11.41 6.36
CA ALA A 24 7.63 10.48 5.28
C ALA A 24 8.48 9.19 5.29
N ASP A 25 9.28 8.94 6.33
CA ASP A 25 10.32 7.91 6.32
C ASP A 25 9.99 6.61 7.08
N GLU A 26 8.82 6.49 7.69
CA GLU A 26 8.47 5.29 8.49
C GLU A 26 7.80 4.16 7.70
N ILE A 27 7.24 4.44 6.52
CA ILE A 27 6.50 3.43 5.73
C ILE A 27 7.45 2.41 5.05
N GLY A 28 8.74 2.74 4.92
CA GLY A 28 9.76 1.90 4.28
C GLY A 28 10.58 1.02 5.23
N GLN A 29 10.51 1.21 6.55
CA GLN A 29 11.41 0.54 7.51
C GLN A 29 10.79 -0.61 8.29
N ALA A 30 9.49 -0.86 8.17
CA ALA A 30 8.80 -1.92 8.93
C ALA A 30 8.81 -3.30 8.25
N SER A 31 9.42 -3.48 7.06
CA SER A 31 9.44 -4.79 6.38
C SER A 31 10.72 -5.59 6.69
N GLY A 32 10.99 -5.81 7.97
CA GLY A 32 11.91 -6.84 8.44
C GLY A 32 11.19 -8.19 8.56
N VAL A 33 10.43 -8.62 7.55
CA VAL A 33 9.77 -9.93 7.58
C VAL A 33 10.82 -11.03 7.34
N VAL A 34 10.74 -12.04 8.18
CA VAL A 34 11.75 -13.02 8.63
C VAL A 34 12.33 -13.96 7.56
N PHE A 35 12.08 -13.75 6.27
CA PHE A 35 12.62 -14.65 5.23
C PHE A 35 14.14 -14.60 5.05
N ALA A 36 14.86 -13.69 5.73
CA ALA A 36 16.32 -13.66 5.75
C ALA A 36 16.96 -14.52 6.86
N ARG A 37 16.19 -15.17 7.74
CA ARG A 37 16.74 -15.93 8.87
C ARG A 37 16.13 -17.31 9.14
N GLU A 38 15.43 -17.90 8.17
CA GLU A 38 15.09 -19.32 8.25
C GLU A 38 16.26 -20.20 7.81
N SER A 39 16.68 -21.02 8.76
CA SER A 39 17.61 -22.13 8.55
C SER A 39 16.85 -23.27 7.87
N ALA A 40 17.13 -23.46 6.58
CA ALA A 40 16.94 -24.64 5.74
C ALA A 40 15.85 -25.68 6.14
N LEU A 41 14.80 -25.77 5.34
CA LEU A 41 13.88 -26.93 5.23
C LEU A 41 14.44 -28.07 4.35
N ALA A 42 15.77 -28.23 4.30
CA ALA A 42 16.50 -29.36 3.72
C ALA A 42 17.93 -29.36 4.28
N PRO A 43 18.59 -30.52 4.48
CA PRO A 43 19.90 -30.57 5.14
C PRO A 43 20.94 -29.76 4.35
N LYS A 44 21.64 -28.85 5.04
CA LYS A 44 22.75 -28.09 4.47
C LYS A 44 23.94 -29.01 4.20
N ASN A 45 24.41 -29.02 2.96
CA ASN A 45 25.78 -29.42 2.63
C ASN A 45 26.72 -28.25 2.99
N ASP A 46 27.52 -28.41 4.03
CA ASP A 46 28.61 -27.50 4.39
C ASP A 46 29.93 -28.01 3.80
N GLN A 47 30.39 -27.37 2.71
CA GLN A 47 31.81 -27.26 2.34
C GLN A 47 31.94 -26.20 1.23
N GLY A 48 32.76 -25.16 1.31
CA GLY A 48 33.75 -24.77 2.32
C GLY A 48 34.23 -23.34 2.06
N CYS A 49 35.02 -22.81 2.99
CA CYS A 49 35.71 -21.53 2.85
C CYS A 49 37.14 -21.77 2.32
N GLY A 50 37.52 -21.08 1.25
CA GLY A 50 38.82 -20.39 1.18
C GLY A 50 40.00 -21.01 0.38
N VAL A 51 40.16 -20.47 -0.83
CA VAL A 51 41.41 -19.94 -1.45
C VAL A 51 42.50 -20.89 -2.00
N SER A 52 42.92 -20.53 -3.23
CA SER A 52 44.25 -20.61 -3.89
C SER A 52 44.72 -21.82 -4.72
N HIS A 53 44.94 -21.50 -6.01
CA HIS A 53 46.11 -21.79 -6.86
C HIS A 53 46.28 -23.12 -7.64
N SER A 54 46.14 -22.97 -8.96
CA SER A 54 47.05 -23.35 -10.07
C SER A 54 47.35 -24.81 -10.44
N HIS A 55 47.09 -25.08 -11.74
CA HIS A 55 47.82 -25.90 -12.72
C HIS A 55 47.90 -27.43 -12.60
N GLY A 56 47.43 -28.09 -13.67
CA GLY A 56 48.30 -28.94 -14.50
C GLY A 56 48.15 -30.46 -14.35
N ASP A 57 47.56 -31.06 -15.39
CA ASP A 57 47.92 -32.30 -16.09
C ASP A 57 47.94 -33.68 -15.36
N ASP A 58 47.07 -34.53 -15.90
CA ASP A 58 47.27 -35.91 -16.38
C ASP A 58 47.43 -37.16 -15.48
N GLU A 59 46.71 -38.18 -15.95
CA GLU A 59 46.84 -39.64 -15.87
C GLU A 59 46.89 -40.45 -14.54
N THR A 60 45.89 -41.33 -14.45
CA THR A 60 45.93 -42.77 -14.11
C THR A 60 45.89 -43.29 -12.66
N GLN A 61 44.94 -44.22 -12.53
CA GLN A 61 44.93 -45.47 -11.76
C GLN A 61 44.39 -45.50 -10.32
N GLU A 62 43.28 -46.24 -10.24
CA GLU A 62 42.69 -46.96 -9.12
C GLU A 62 43.71 -47.51 -8.11
N SER A 63 43.49 -47.27 -6.82
CA SER A 63 43.31 -48.36 -5.85
C SER A 63 42.84 -47.86 -4.48
N ASP A 64 41.82 -48.57 -4.00
CA ASP A 64 41.47 -48.89 -2.62
C ASP A 64 41.73 -47.89 -1.48
N GLY A 65 40.62 -47.37 -0.98
CA GLY A 65 40.48 -46.76 0.34
C GLY A 65 39.02 -46.61 0.74
N CYS A 66 38.21 -47.65 0.54
CA CYS A 66 36.81 -47.69 0.96
C CYS A 66 36.74 -47.71 2.50
N VAL A 67 36.62 -46.53 3.12
CA VAL A 67 36.03 -46.40 4.46
C VAL A 67 34.61 -45.89 4.26
N GLN A 68 33.69 -46.85 4.23
CA GLN A 68 32.25 -46.62 4.22
C GLN A 68 31.84 -45.81 5.46
N SER A 69 31.62 -44.52 5.29
CA SER A 69 30.65 -43.80 6.12
C SER A 69 29.26 -44.25 5.67
N GLN A 70 28.68 -45.18 6.41
CA GLN A 70 27.30 -45.65 6.23
C GLN A 70 26.34 -44.47 6.16
N GLY A 71 25.84 -44.19 4.95
CA GLY A 71 24.61 -43.44 4.77
C GLY A 71 23.45 -44.28 5.28
N LEU A 72 22.56 -43.68 6.08
CA LEU A 72 21.28 -44.25 6.46
C LEU A 72 20.16 -43.48 5.76
N ASP A 73 19.21 -44.27 5.24
CA ASP A 73 18.12 -43.96 4.31
C ASP A 73 17.22 -42.77 4.69
N GLU A 74 17.09 -41.81 3.77
CA GLU A 74 15.98 -40.84 3.75
C GLU A 74 14.60 -41.53 3.68
N HIS A 75 14.54 -42.79 3.24
CA HIS A 75 13.31 -43.57 3.07
C HIS A 75 12.61 -43.96 4.39
N GLY A 76 13.35 -44.32 5.44
CA GLY A 76 12.75 -44.79 6.70
C GLY A 76 11.97 -43.72 7.47
N TRP A 77 12.36 -42.45 7.29
CA TRP A 77 11.73 -41.29 7.93
C TRP A 77 10.41 -40.91 7.27
N VAL A 78 10.37 -40.97 5.94
CA VAL A 78 9.17 -40.69 5.14
C VAL A 78 8.10 -41.75 5.44
N ASP A 79 8.51 -43.02 5.60
CA ASP A 79 7.60 -44.12 5.94
C ASP A 79 6.98 -43.98 7.33
N PHE A 80 7.76 -43.60 8.36
CA PHE A 80 7.24 -43.39 9.71
C PHE A 80 6.21 -42.27 9.76
N GLY A 81 6.54 -41.10 9.21
CA GLY A 81 5.66 -39.94 9.26
C GLY A 81 4.36 -40.16 8.49
N HIS A 82 4.46 -40.71 7.28
CA HIS A 82 3.27 -41.05 6.48
C HIS A 82 2.40 -42.10 7.19
N SER A 83 3.00 -43.12 7.79
CA SER A 83 2.28 -44.14 8.57
C SER A 83 1.57 -43.53 9.77
N LEU A 84 2.26 -42.70 10.56
CA LEU A 84 1.69 -42.03 11.71
C LEU A 84 0.51 -41.13 11.30
N GLN A 85 0.66 -40.37 10.22
CA GLN A 85 -0.39 -39.50 9.69
C GLN A 85 -1.64 -40.29 9.27
N LEU A 86 -1.47 -41.41 8.56
CA LEU A 86 -2.60 -42.28 8.18
C LEU A 86 -3.32 -42.88 9.39
N VAL A 87 -2.56 -43.33 10.39
CA VAL A 87 -3.09 -43.93 11.63
C VAL A 87 -3.87 -42.91 12.45
N LEU A 88 -3.38 -41.67 12.53
CA LEU A 88 -4.05 -40.54 13.18
C LEU A 88 -5.35 -40.17 12.47
N PHE A 89 -5.35 -40.07 11.14
CA PHE A 89 -6.57 -39.79 10.37
C PHE A 89 -7.57 -40.95 10.38
N SER A 90 -7.09 -42.18 10.62
CA SER A 90 -7.94 -43.35 10.87
C SER A 90 -8.36 -43.51 12.33
N ARG A 91 -7.96 -42.58 13.22
CA ARG A 91 -8.28 -42.54 14.66
C ARG A 91 -7.85 -43.78 15.44
N GLN A 92 -6.77 -44.43 15.01
CA GLN A 92 -6.23 -45.62 15.66
C GLN A 92 -5.16 -45.24 16.69
N TRP A 93 -5.58 -44.60 17.79
CA TRP A 93 -4.69 -44.02 18.81
C TRP A 93 -3.69 -45.03 19.42
N SER A 94 -4.12 -46.26 19.68
CA SER A 94 -3.25 -47.32 20.23
C SER A 94 -2.14 -47.74 19.26
N LEU A 95 -2.44 -47.76 17.95
CA LEU A 95 -1.45 -48.06 16.93
C LEU A 95 -0.49 -46.87 16.76
N ALA A 96 -0.98 -45.64 16.86
CA ALA A 96 -0.13 -44.45 16.83
C ALA A 96 0.85 -44.45 18.00
N GLU A 97 0.40 -44.78 19.21
CA GLU A 97 1.28 -44.94 20.36
C GLU A 97 2.31 -46.05 20.17
N SER A 98 1.93 -47.16 19.53
CA SER A 98 2.84 -48.27 19.24
C SER A 98 3.90 -47.89 18.19
N LEU A 99 3.55 -47.04 17.21
CA LEU A 99 4.51 -46.50 16.25
C LEU A 99 5.54 -45.59 16.94
N VAL A 100 5.12 -44.79 17.92
CA VAL A 100 6.05 -43.94 18.71
C VAL A 100 7.08 -44.78 19.47
N ASP A 101 6.72 -45.99 19.92
CA ASP A 101 7.68 -46.91 20.58
C ASP A 101 8.75 -47.44 19.61
N LEU A 102 8.49 -47.40 18.30
CA LEU A 102 9.42 -47.83 17.24
C LEU A 102 10.28 -46.66 16.71
N ALA A 103 10.11 -45.45 17.24
CA ALA A 103 10.87 -44.29 16.80
C ALA A 103 12.26 -44.29 17.46
N ASP A 104 13.26 -44.77 16.73
CA ASP A 104 14.63 -44.93 17.23
C ASP A 104 15.45 -43.62 17.22
N GLN A 105 14.97 -42.58 16.52
CA GLN A 105 15.68 -41.32 16.35
C GLN A 105 14.88 -40.14 16.91
N GLN A 106 15.56 -39.25 17.64
CA GLN A 106 15.03 -38.00 18.20
C GLN A 106 14.21 -37.19 17.18
N SER A 107 14.73 -37.14 15.97
CA SER A 107 14.17 -36.38 14.86
C SER A 107 12.91 -37.00 14.27
N MET A 108 12.71 -38.33 14.39
CA MET A 108 11.43 -38.97 14.12
C MET A 108 10.40 -38.59 15.17
N LEU A 109 10.79 -38.48 16.44
CA LEU A 109 9.91 -38.03 17.53
C LEU A 109 9.53 -36.55 17.36
N ASP A 110 10.47 -35.67 16.98
CA ASP A 110 10.21 -34.26 16.70
C ASP A 110 9.24 -34.08 15.51
N TYR A 111 9.41 -34.89 14.46
CA TYR A 111 8.48 -34.90 13.33
C TYR A 111 7.12 -35.51 13.72
N GLY A 112 7.12 -36.57 14.53
CA GLY A 112 5.92 -37.20 15.08
C GLY A 112 5.09 -36.23 15.93
N LEU A 113 5.75 -35.39 16.74
CA LEU A 113 5.09 -34.32 17.49
C LEU A 113 4.39 -33.35 16.55
N SER A 114 5.07 -32.93 15.47
CA SER A 114 4.49 -32.03 14.46
C SER A 114 3.23 -32.64 13.82
N ILE A 115 3.26 -33.91 13.44
CA ILE A 115 2.11 -34.62 12.85
C ILE A 115 0.98 -34.79 13.89
N ALA A 116 1.31 -35.09 15.14
CA ALA A 116 0.31 -35.19 16.21
C ALA A 116 -0.41 -33.84 16.40
N LEU A 117 0.33 -32.72 16.42
CA LEU A 117 -0.29 -31.39 16.53
C LEU A 117 -1.10 -31.02 15.29
N ASP A 118 -0.74 -31.48 14.09
CA ASP A 118 -1.54 -31.26 12.88
C ASP A 118 -2.94 -31.88 13.01
N ALA A 119 -3.08 -32.99 13.76
CA ALA A 119 -4.35 -33.68 13.99
C ALA A 119 -5.33 -32.89 14.88
N ILE A 120 -4.86 -31.87 15.61
CA ILE A 120 -5.70 -31.03 16.49
C ILE A 120 -6.90 -30.46 15.72
N TRP A 121 -6.67 -29.97 14.51
CA TRP A 121 -7.67 -29.25 13.70
C TRP A 121 -8.72 -30.16 13.05
N PHE A 122 -8.64 -31.46 13.34
CA PHE A 122 -9.48 -32.50 12.76
C PHE A 122 -10.22 -33.33 13.83
N LEU A 123 -10.11 -32.95 15.11
CA LEU A 123 -10.82 -33.62 16.21
C LEU A 123 -12.33 -33.40 16.09
N ARG A 124 -13.13 -34.44 16.42
CA ARG A 124 -14.60 -34.35 16.45
C ARG A 124 -15.23 -34.80 17.75
N THR A 125 -14.57 -35.68 18.49
CA THR A 125 -15.11 -36.27 19.71
C THR A 125 -14.18 -36.09 20.89
N LYS A 126 -14.73 -36.19 22.10
CA LYS A 126 -13.93 -36.16 23.33
C LYS A 126 -12.93 -37.33 23.41
N ARG A 127 -13.25 -38.49 22.82
CA ARG A 127 -12.30 -39.62 22.74
C ARG A 127 -11.10 -39.29 21.85
N ASP A 128 -11.32 -38.56 20.75
CA ASP A 128 -10.22 -38.11 19.89
C ASP A 128 -9.29 -37.17 20.68
N LEU A 129 -9.86 -36.25 21.46
CA LEU A 129 -9.10 -35.35 22.33
C LEU A 129 -8.27 -36.11 23.38
N GLU A 130 -8.88 -37.06 24.08
CA GLU A 130 -8.20 -37.88 25.09
C GLU A 130 -7.06 -38.72 24.46
N GLY A 131 -7.33 -39.36 23.31
CA GLY A 131 -6.34 -40.15 22.59
C GLY A 131 -5.18 -39.30 22.06
N LEU A 132 -5.46 -38.13 21.50
CA LEU A 132 -4.42 -37.23 21.00
C LEU A 132 -3.57 -36.68 22.15
N ASN A 133 -4.18 -36.27 23.26
CA ASN A 133 -3.45 -35.77 24.42
C ASN A 133 -2.52 -36.85 25.01
N SER A 134 -3.00 -38.11 25.12
CA SER A 134 -2.16 -39.25 25.53
C SER A 134 -0.95 -39.42 24.62
N LEU A 135 -1.17 -39.37 23.30
CA LEU A 135 -0.11 -39.51 22.32
C LEU A 135 0.91 -38.38 22.39
N ILE A 136 0.49 -37.12 22.52
CA ILE A 136 1.40 -35.97 22.65
C ILE A 136 2.26 -36.13 23.90
N VAL A 137 1.65 -36.49 25.04
CA VAL A 137 2.39 -36.76 26.28
C VAL A 137 3.41 -37.87 26.07
N LYS A 138 3.03 -38.96 25.38
CA LYS A 138 3.94 -40.07 25.08
C LYS A 138 5.11 -39.63 24.20
N ILE A 139 4.86 -38.90 23.11
CA ILE A 139 5.91 -38.42 22.20
C ILE A 139 6.91 -37.51 22.94
N VAL A 140 6.42 -36.60 23.78
CA VAL A 140 7.26 -35.72 24.59
C VAL A 140 8.04 -36.51 25.65
N ALA A 141 7.40 -37.46 26.33
CA ALA A 141 8.06 -38.35 27.29
C ALA A 141 9.13 -39.25 26.65
N SER A 142 8.93 -39.67 25.40
CA SER A 142 9.90 -40.41 24.60
C SER A 142 11.08 -39.56 24.14
N GLY A 143 10.99 -38.24 24.27
CA GLY A 143 12.14 -37.34 24.13
C GLY A 143 11.99 -36.20 23.12
N ALA A 144 10.83 -36.01 22.47
CA ALA A 144 10.64 -34.89 21.52
C ALA A 144 10.94 -33.52 22.15
N LYS A 145 11.64 -32.66 21.40
CA LYS A 145 12.16 -31.36 21.85
C LYS A 145 11.90 -30.21 20.89
N ASP A 146 11.56 -30.48 19.63
CA ASP A 146 11.33 -29.42 18.64
C ASP A 146 9.90 -28.83 18.70
N PHE A 147 9.58 -28.22 19.85
CA PHE A 147 8.30 -27.56 20.07
C PHE A 147 8.09 -26.35 19.14
N ALA A 148 9.17 -25.67 18.77
CA ALA A 148 9.14 -24.49 17.90
C ALA A 148 8.65 -24.86 16.49
N ARG A 149 9.24 -25.88 15.86
CA ARG A 149 8.76 -26.34 14.55
C ARG A 149 7.31 -26.82 14.64
N ALA A 150 6.97 -27.56 15.69
CA ALA A 150 5.66 -28.15 15.86
C ALA A 150 4.56 -27.08 15.99
N ILE A 151 4.75 -26.05 16.82
CA ILE A 151 3.77 -24.96 17.00
C ILE A 151 3.63 -24.10 15.75
N LEU A 152 4.74 -23.80 15.04
CA LEU A 152 4.71 -23.02 13.81
C LEU A 152 3.91 -23.72 12.72
N ARG A 153 4.23 -25.01 12.48
CA ARG A 153 3.57 -25.81 11.47
C ARG A 153 2.08 -26.00 11.75
N THR A 154 1.72 -26.36 12.97
CA THR A 154 0.31 -26.58 13.32
C THR A 154 -0.49 -25.27 13.24
N SER A 155 0.11 -24.13 13.63
CA SER A 155 -0.52 -22.81 13.51
C SER A 155 -0.80 -22.42 12.05
N LEU A 156 0.16 -22.71 11.17
CA LEU A 156 0.04 -22.50 9.73
C LEU A 156 -0.99 -23.44 9.09
N LEU A 157 -1.12 -24.68 9.58
CA LEU A 157 -2.16 -25.60 9.14
C LEU A 157 -3.55 -25.17 9.64
N ALA A 158 -3.66 -24.69 10.88
CA ALA A 158 -4.91 -24.24 11.49
C ALA A 158 -5.62 -23.18 10.62
N SER A 159 -4.87 -22.18 10.17
CA SER A 159 -5.38 -21.12 9.30
C SER A 159 -5.78 -21.64 7.92
N CYS A 160 -5.02 -22.57 7.33
CA CYS A 160 -5.40 -23.23 6.08
C CYS A 160 -6.70 -24.04 6.22
N VAL A 161 -6.84 -24.81 7.31
CA VAL A 161 -8.06 -25.60 7.61
C VAL A 161 -9.25 -24.66 7.77
N ALA A 162 -9.13 -23.62 8.60
CA ALA A 162 -10.19 -22.64 8.83
C ALA A 162 -10.59 -21.90 7.53
N ALA A 163 -9.63 -21.55 6.69
CA ALA A 163 -9.88 -20.87 5.43
C ALA A 163 -10.63 -21.77 4.42
N CYS A 164 -10.21 -23.03 4.29
CA CYS A 164 -10.80 -23.98 3.34
C CYS A 164 -12.19 -24.50 3.75
N GLN A 165 -12.62 -24.28 4.99
CA GLN A 165 -13.96 -24.64 5.46
C GLN A 165 -15.06 -23.67 5.00
N SER A 166 -14.70 -22.49 4.48
CA SER A 166 -15.64 -21.39 4.23
C SER A 166 -16.46 -21.50 2.94
N LYS A 167 -16.04 -22.32 1.96
CA LYS A 167 -16.75 -22.46 0.68
C LYS A 167 -16.43 -23.78 0.00
N ALA A 168 -17.40 -24.24 -0.81
CA ALA A 168 -17.25 -25.41 -1.65
C ALA A 168 -16.34 -25.18 -2.87
N ILE A 169 -15.06 -24.85 -2.63
CA ILE A 169 -14.08 -24.53 -3.68
C ILE A 169 -13.31 -25.80 -4.01
N THR A 170 -13.19 -26.13 -5.30
CA THR A 170 -12.34 -27.25 -5.70
C THR A 170 -10.89 -26.93 -5.34
N VAL A 171 -10.13 -27.93 -4.88
CA VAL A 171 -8.73 -27.76 -4.45
C VAL A 171 -7.86 -27.10 -5.54
N GLY A 172 -8.25 -27.19 -6.81
CA GLY A 172 -7.59 -26.54 -7.95
C GLY A 172 -7.73 -25.01 -7.96
N ASP A 173 -8.95 -24.49 -7.83
CA ASP A 173 -9.22 -23.04 -7.90
C ASP A 173 -8.53 -22.27 -6.75
N SER A 174 -8.43 -22.89 -5.57
CA SER A 174 -7.74 -22.30 -4.41
C SER A 174 -6.24 -22.14 -4.62
N LYS A 175 -5.59 -23.02 -5.40
CA LYS A 175 -4.14 -22.96 -5.63
C LYS A 175 -3.74 -21.78 -6.49
N GLU A 176 -4.48 -21.50 -7.56
CA GLU A 176 -4.18 -20.40 -8.48
C GLU A 176 -4.38 -19.05 -7.79
N ILE A 177 -5.48 -18.88 -7.05
CA ILE A 177 -5.77 -17.63 -6.32
C ILE A 177 -4.71 -17.35 -5.26
N VAL A 178 -4.29 -18.37 -4.49
CA VAL A 178 -3.23 -18.21 -3.49
C VAL A 178 -1.89 -17.88 -4.13
N ALA A 179 -1.56 -18.50 -5.27
CA ALA A 179 -0.33 -18.23 -6.00
C ALA A 179 -0.28 -16.77 -6.54
N GLU A 180 -1.39 -16.28 -7.09
CA GLU A 180 -1.50 -14.89 -7.54
C GLU A 180 -1.32 -13.91 -6.39
N ARG A 181 -1.98 -14.14 -5.25
CA ARG A 181 -1.85 -13.27 -4.05
C ARG A 181 -0.46 -13.31 -3.44
N LEU A 182 0.18 -14.47 -3.44
CA LEU A 182 1.57 -14.59 -3.00
C LEU A 182 2.50 -13.78 -3.92
N HIS A 183 2.26 -13.81 -5.23
CA HIS A 183 3.01 -13.00 -6.18
C HIS A 183 2.79 -11.49 -5.97
N GLU A 184 1.56 -11.04 -5.75
CA GLU A 184 1.26 -9.64 -5.39
C GLU A 184 2.02 -9.22 -4.12
N ARG A 185 2.02 -10.08 -3.09
CA ARG A 185 2.71 -9.82 -1.83
C ARG A 185 4.22 -9.69 -2.00
N LEU A 186 4.84 -10.55 -2.81
CA LEU A 186 6.29 -10.55 -3.05
C LEU A 186 6.75 -9.38 -3.94
N ARG A 187 5.88 -8.86 -4.82
CA ARG A 187 6.20 -7.73 -5.71
C ARG A 187 6.67 -6.51 -4.91
N ASP A 188 5.95 -6.17 -3.84
CA ASP A 188 6.21 -4.99 -3.02
C ASP A 188 7.23 -5.23 -1.88
N CYS A 189 7.78 -6.43 -1.74
CA CYS A 189 8.82 -6.71 -0.74
C CYS A 189 10.17 -6.12 -1.20
N PRO A 190 10.93 -5.45 -0.33
CA PRO A 190 12.33 -5.14 -0.62
C PRO A 190 13.16 -6.43 -0.56
N GLY A 191 14.03 -6.64 -1.55
CA GLY A 191 14.90 -7.82 -1.60
C GLY A 191 15.29 -8.22 -3.02
N ALA A 192 16.32 -9.05 -3.14
CA ALA A 192 16.76 -9.57 -4.42
C ALA A 192 15.73 -10.56 -4.99
N GLU A 193 15.48 -10.49 -6.29
CA GLU A 193 14.41 -11.23 -6.97
C GLU A 193 14.52 -12.76 -6.77
N HIS A 194 15.75 -13.30 -6.72
CA HIS A 194 15.97 -14.73 -6.48
C HIS A 194 15.47 -15.20 -5.11
N LEU A 195 15.61 -14.39 -4.06
CA LEU A 195 15.13 -14.72 -2.71
C LEU A 195 13.60 -14.71 -2.64
N LYS A 196 12.96 -13.80 -3.39
CA LYS A 196 11.50 -13.76 -3.52
C LYS A 196 10.96 -15.00 -4.20
N ILE A 197 11.61 -15.43 -5.28
CA ILE A 197 11.25 -16.66 -6.01
C ILE A 197 11.40 -17.88 -5.10
N GLU A 198 12.51 -17.98 -4.36
CA GLU A 198 12.73 -19.09 -3.43
C GLU A 198 11.70 -19.12 -2.31
N ALA A 199 11.41 -17.97 -1.68
CA ALA A 199 10.38 -17.86 -0.65
C ALA A 199 9.00 -18.23 -1.21
N GLY A 200 8.66 -17.75 -2.41
CA GLY A 200 7.41 -18.08 -3.09
C GLY A 200 7.26 -19.59 -3.32
N ALA A 201 8.31 -20.26 -3.80
CA ALA A 201 8.29 -21.69 -4.03
C ALA A 201 8.12 -22.51 -2.73
N LYS A 202 8.75 -22.07 -1.62
CA LYS A 202 8.60 -22.70 -0.31
C LYS A 202 7.17 -22.59 0.21
N VAL A 203 6.59 -21.39 0.15
CA VAL A 203 5.21 -21.15 0.56
C VAL A 203 4.25 -21.99 -0.29
N GLN A 204 4.43 -22.03 -1.61
CA GLN A 204 3.58 -22.83 -2.49
C GLN A 204 3.62 -24.33 -2.15
N LYS A 205 4.81 -24.91 -1.93
CA LYS A 205 4.97 -26.30 -1.50
C LYS A 205 4.25 -26.57 -0.18
N PHE A 206 4.36 -25.65 0.77
CA PHE A 206 3.66 -25.77 2.04
C PHE A 206 2.14 -25.73 1.85
N MET A 207 1.62 -24.80 1.05
CA MET A 207 0.19 -24.70 0.76
C MET A 207 -0.34 -25.97 0.11
N GLU A 208 0.42 -26.57 -0.80
CA GLU A 208 0.08 -27.87 -1.40
C GLU A 208 0.02 -28.98 -0.36
N TRP A 209 1.00 -29.05 0.54
CA TRP A 209 1.00 -29.99 1.66
C TRP A 209 -0.21 -29.80 2.59
N ALA A 210 -0.55 -28.56 2.95
CA ALA A 210 -1.69 -28.27 3.82
C ALA A 210 -3.01 -28.70 3.17
N LEU A 211 -3.19 -28.43 1.88
CA LEU A 211 -4.34 -28.87 1.10
C LEU A 211 -4.41 -30.40 0.99
N GLN A 212 -3.27 -31.09 0.86
CA GLN A 212 -3.22 -32.56 0.89
C GLN A 212 -3.66 -33.11 2.25
N CYS A 213 -3.24 -32.50 3.36
CA CYS A 213 -3.67 -32.91 4.70
C CYS A 213 -5.19 -32.80 4.87
N ILE A 214 -5.75 -31.68 4.42
CA ILE A 214 -7.21 -31.46 4.42
C ILE A 214 -7.92 -32.52 3.57
N HIS A 215 -7.38 -32.84 2.39
CA HIS A 215 -7.95 -33.84 1.49
C HIS A 215 -7.87 -35.27 2.04
N MET A 216 -6.74 -35.66 2.62
CA MET A 216 -6.54 -37.00 3.20
C MET A 216 -7.50 -37.25 4.36
N HIS A 217 -7.72 -36.25 5.21
CA HIS A 217 -8.73 -36.33 6.28
C HIS A 217 -10.14 -36.52 5.72
N HIS A 218 -10.48 -35.83 4.63
CA HIS A 218 -11.77 -36.00 3.96
C HIS A 218 -11.96 -37.41 3.36
N CYS A 219 -10.91 -37.98 2.76
CA CYS A 219 -10.97 -39.29 2.10
C CYS A 219 -10.98 -40.48 3.08
N SER A 220 -10.54 -40.30 4.33
CA SER A 220 -10.67 -41.35 5.36
C SER A 220 -12.09 -41.46 5.94
N GLU A 221 -13.02 -40.59 5.53
CA GLU A 221 -14.41 -40.65 5.96
C GLU A 221 -15.25 -41.57 5.06
N ASP A 222 -15.84 -42.62 5.64
CA ASP A 222 -16.77 -43.52 4.97
C ASP A 222 -17.98 -42.75 4.40
N THR A 223 -18.02 -42.60 3.07
CA THR A 223 -19.17 -42.44 2.13
C THR A 223 -20.61 -42.20 2.65
N HIS A 224 -20.81 -41.34 3.65
CA HIS A 224 -22.15 -40.90 4.04
C HIS A 224 -22.18 -39.41 4.41
N ARG A 225 -22.47 -38.61 3.38
CA ARG A 225 -22.94 -37.20 3.42
C ARG A 225 -22.20 -36.27 4.38
N CYS A 226 -21.05 -35.74 3.94
CA CYS A 226 -20.52 -34.50 4.53
C CYS A 226 -20.67 -33.35 3.54
N ARG A 227 -21.76 -32.60 3.69
CA ARG A 227 -21.93 -31.29 3.05
C ARG A 227 -21.11 -30.31 3.88
N TRP A 228 -19.85 -30.05 3.51
CA TRP A 228 -18.97 -28.94 3.97
C TRP A 228 -19.43 -28.28 5.28
N SER A 229 -19.56 -29.04 6.36
CA SER A 229 -20.24 -28.53 7.56
C SER A 229 -19.23 -27.75 8.37
N CYS A 230 -19.47 -26.45 8.55
CA CYS A 230 -18.75 -25.60 9.48
C CYS A 230 -18.51 -26.34 10.80
N ASN A 231 -17.32 -26.20 11.40
CA ASN A 231 -17.03 -26.79 12.70
C ASN A 231 -18.18 -26.48 13.66
N THR A 232 -18.69 -27.46 14.39
CA THR A 232 -19.60 -27.14 15.49
C THR A 232 -18.83 -26.37 16.57
N LEU A 233 -19.52 -25.54 17.36
CA LEU A 233 -18.87 -24.86 18.50
C LEU A 233 -18.17 -25.87 19.44
N GLN A 234 -18.72 -27.08 19.51
CA GLN A 234 -18.12 -28.20 20.24
C GLN A 234 -16.77 -28.65 19.65
N GLU A 235 -16.65 -28.75 18.33
CA GLU A 235 -15.38 -29.09 17.68
C GLU A 235 -14.33 -28.00 17.90
N VAL A 236 -14.72 -26.73 17.80
CA VAL A 236 -13.82 -25.60 18.11
C VAL A 236 -13.29 -25.68 19.55
N GLN A 237 -14.14 -26.05 20.52
CA GLN A 237 -13.71 -26.26 21.90
C GLN A 237 -12.72 -27.41 22.04
N LEU A 238 -12.89 -28.51 21.30
CA LEU A 238 -11.94 -29.63 21.29
C LEU A 238 -10.59 -29.18 20.74
N HIS A 239 -10.58 -28.45 19.62
CA HIS A 239 -9.36 -27.96 18.97
C HIS A 239 -8.56 -27.04 19.91
N LEU A 240 -9.22 -26.04 20.49
CA LEU A 240 -8.60 -25.10 21.42
C LEU A 240 -8.15 -25.78 22.73
N SER A 241 -8.90 -26.76 23.23
CA SER A 241 -8.53 -27.53 24.43
C SER A 241 -7.30 -28.41 24.19
N ALA A 242 -7.20 -29.07 23.04
CA ALA A 242 -6.03 -29.86 22.67
C ALA A 242 -4.80 -28.97 22.52
N PHE A 243 -4.94 -27.84 21.82
CA PHE A 243 -3.86 -26.87 21.65
C PHE A 243 -3.39 -26.31 22.99
N ARG A 244 -4.31 -25.95 23.90
CA ARG A 244 -3.97 -25.51 25.26
C ARG A 244 -3.20 -26.58 26.03
N THR A 245 -3.65 -27.83 25.95
CA THR A 245 -2.97 -28.96 26.62
C THR A 245 -1.54 -29.12 26.09
N PHE A 246 -1.34 -28.97 24.79
CA PHE A 246 0.00 -28.94 24.20
C PHE A 246 0.85 -27.79 24.75
N LEU A 247 0.31 -26.56 24.83
CA LEU A 247 1.04 -25.42 25.41
C LEU A 247 1.45 -25.69 26.86
N ASP A 248 0.57 -26.29 27.66
CA ASP A 248 0.85 -26.66 29.05
C ASP A 248 1.95 -27.74 29.14
N ILE A 249 2.00 -28.69 28.20
CA ILE A 249 3.06 -29.71 28.10
C ILE A 249 4.39 -29.10 27.68
N ALA A 250 4.37 -28.20 26.70
CA ALA A 250 5.58 -27.54 26.20
C ALA A 250 6.19 -26.62 27.27
N GLY A 251 5.36 -25.93 28.05
CA GLY A 251 5.78 -25.08 29.18
C GLY A 251 6.85 -24.07 28.76
N ASP A 252 7.91 -23.96 29.57
CA ASP A 252 9.01 -23.00 29.37
C ASP A 252 9.88 -23.29 28.14
N ASN A 253 9.63 -24.37 27.38
CA ASN A 253 10.33 -24.64 26.13
C ASN A 253 9.87 -23.70 24.99
N LEU A 254 8.77 -22.97 25.17
CA LEU A 254 8.28 -21.96 24.24
C LEU A 254 8.62 -20.56 24.77
N SER A 255 9.28 -19.76 23.94
CA SER A 255 9.58 -18.36 24.24
C SER A 255 8.59 -17.44 23.54
N GLY A 256 8.46 -16.20 24.03
CA GLY A 256 7.65 -15.15 23.37
C GLY A 256 7.94 -15.01 21.87
N LYS A 257 9.22 -15.12 21.46
CA LYS A 257 9.61 -15.10 20.05
C LYS A 257 8.95 -16.21 19.21
N ILE A 258 8.84 -17.41 19.77
CA ILE A 258 8.19 -18.54 19.09
C ILE A 258 6.68 -18.29 18.99
N PHE A 259 6.06 -17.71 20.02
CA PHE A 259 4.66 -17.32 19.97
C PHE A 259 4.41 -16.22 18.93
N THR A 260 5.27 -15.21 18.83
CA THR A 260 5.25 -14.17 17.79
C THR A 260 5.32 -14.81 16.39
N GLU A 261 6.27 -15.71 16.16
CA GLU A 261 6.40 -16.41 14.87
C GLU A 261 5.18 -17.31 14.57
N ALA A 262 4.61 -17.98 15.58
CA ALA A 262 3.40 -18.78 15.44
C ALA A 262 2.18 -17.90 15.12
N PHE A 263 2.09 -16.70 15.70
CA PHE A 263 1.03 -15.73 15.42
C PHE A 263 1.10 -15.25 13.97
N ASP A 264 2.30 -14.94 13.46
CA ASP A 264 2.52 -14.64 12.03
C ASP A 264 2.12 -15.83 11.15
N ALA A 265 2.47 -17.06 11.56
CA ALA A 265 2.11 -18.28 10.85
C ALA A 265 0.58 -18.50 10.78
N VAL A 266 -0.20 -18.09 11.79
CA VAL A 266 -1.67 -18.10 11.68
C VAL A 266 -2.14 -17.05 10.69
N CYS A 267 -1.66 -15.81 10.80
CA CYS A 267 -2.16 -14.67 10.02
C CYS A 267 -1.78 -14.77 8.54
N PHE A 268 -0.61 -15.30 8.22
CA PHE A 268 -0.06 -15.29 6.87
C PHE A 268 -0.98 -15.99 5.84
N PRO A 269 -1.42 -17.25 6.01
CA PRO A 269 -2.33 -17.87 5.06
C PRO A 269 -3.67 -17.13 4.96
N LEU A 270 -4.19 -16.61 6.08
CA LEU A 270 -5.47 -15.88 6.07
C LEU A 270 -5.40 -14.62 5.21
N THR A 271 -4.23 -13.98 5.10
CA THR A 271 -4.07 -12.87 4.15
C THR A 271 -4.09 -13.33 2.69
N LEU A 272 -3.51 -14.49 2.38
CA LEU A 272 -3.49 -15.06 1.04
C LEU A 272 -4.88 -15.54 0.61
N PHE A 273 -5.65 -16.09 1.55
CA PHE A 273 -7.03 -16.56 1.34
C PHE A 273 -8.08 -15.46 1.42
N SER A 274 -7.69 -14.20 1.63
CA SER A 274 -8.63 -13.11 1.93
C SER A 274 -9.76 -12.91 0.91
N SER A 275 -9.51 -13.16 -0.38
CA SER A 275 -10.55 -13.09 -1.42
C SER A 275 -11.51 -14.28 -1.45
N LEU A 276 -11.21 -15.35 -0.70
CA LEU A 276 -12.06 -16.52 -0.60
C LEU A 276 -13.08 -16.41 0.55
N PHE A 277 -12.89 -15.47 1.48
CA PHE A 277 -13.80 -15.28 2.59
C PHE A 277 -15.06 -14.55 2.13
N GLU A 278 -16.21 -15.15 2.39
CA GLU A 278 -17.50 -14.49 2.21
C GLU A 278 -17.71 -13.44 3.33
N PRO A 279 -18.45 -12.35 3.06
CA PRO A 279 -18.79 -11.36 4.08
C PRO A 279 -19.45 -12.02 5.30
N GLY A 280 -18.90 -11.77 6.49
CA GLY A 280 -19.38 -12.36 7.74
C GLY A 280 -18.71 -13.68 8.13
N TRP A 281 -17.65 -14.08 7.41
CA TRP A 281 -16.78 -15.20 7.82
C TRP A 281 -16.27 -15.03 9.26
N SER A 282 -15.96 -13.79 9.69
CA SER A 282 -15.55 -13.48 11.06
C SER A 282 -16.54 -13.92 12.14
N SER A 283 -17.82 -14.13 11.81
CA SER A 283 -18.86 -14.59 12.74
C SER A 283 -19.07 -16.12 12.73
N GLY A 284 -18.37 -16.84 11.84
CA GLY A 284 -18.45 -18.30 11.71
C GLY A 284 -17.60 -19.04 12.74
N SER A 285 -17.85 -20.34 12.91
CA SER A 285 -17.10 -21.18 13.85
C SER A 285 -15.61 -21.29 13.52
N SER A 286 -15.23 -21.25 12.24
CA SER A 286 -13.83 -21.20 11.80
C SER A 286 -13.14 -19.93 12.29
N ALA A 287 -13.83 -18.78 12.26
CA ALA A 287 -13.29 -17.53 12.81
C ALA A 287 -13.19 -17.57 14.34
N VAL A 288 -14.16 -18.18 15.03
CA VAL A 288 -14.06 -18.40 16.50
C VAL A 288 -12.84 -19.26 16.84
N SER A 289 -12.55 -20.29 16.04
CA SER A 289 -11.35 -21.13 16.21
C SER A 289 -10.06 -20.33 16.02
N ILE A 290 -9.97 -19.53 14.95
CA ILE A 290 -8.79 -18.69 14.69
C ILE A 290 -8.61 -17.62 15.77
N LYS A 291 -9.68 -16.95 16.16
CA LYS A 291 -9.67 -15.97 17.25
C LYS A 291 -9.18 -16.59 18.56
N GLY A 292 -9.67 -17.78 18.90
CA GLY A 292 -9.23 -18.53 20.08
C GLY A 292 -7.75 -18.91 20.02
N LEU A 293 -7.29 -19.40 18.87
CA LEU A 293 -5.88 -19.73 18.65
C LEU A 293 -4.99 -18.49 18.79
N LEU A 294 -5.32 -17.38 18.13
CA LEU A 294 -4.57 -16.12 18.24
C LEU A 294 -4.54 -15.60 19.69
N SER A 295 -5.65 -15.73 20.42
CA SER A 295 -5.71 -15.34 21.84
C SER A 295 -4.77 -16.20 22.70
N LEU A 296 -4.73 -17.51 22.48
CA LEU A 296 -3.79 -18.41 23.18
C LEU A 296 -2.32 -18.08 22.88
N LEU A 297 -2.01 -17.66 21.65
CA LEU A 297 -0.65 -17.24 21.27
C LEU A 297 -0.27 -15.90 21.92
N VAL A 298 -1.21 -14.96 22.03
CA VAL A 298 -1.01 -13.69 22.77
C VAL A 298 -0.80 -13.95 24.26
N GLU A 299 -1.59 -14.83 24.87
CA GLU A 299 -1.40 -15.26 26.26
C GLU A 299 -0.02 -15.90 26.49
N GLY A 300 0.51 -16.61 25.49
CA GLY A 300 1.87 -17.17 25.49
C GLY A 300 2.99 -16.13 25.35
N GLY A 301 2.67 -14.90 24.91
CA GLY A 301 3.63 -13.80 24.79
C GLY A 301 3.91 -13.32 23.37
N ALA A 302 3.03 -13.58 22.40
CA ALA A 302 3.11 -12.96 21.08
C ALA A 302 2.91 -11.43 21.16
N ASP A 303 3.79 -10.65 20.53
CA ASP A 303 3.83 -9.18 20.63
C ASP A 303 3.62 -8.45 19.27
N ASN A 304 3.42 -9.18 18.19
CA ASN A 304 3.29 -8.69 16.81
C ASN A 304 1.85 -8.43 16.36
N VAL A 305 0.87 -8.38 17.27
CA VAL A 305 -0.55 -8.21 16.89
C VAL A 305 -0.76 -6.97 16.01
N ASN A 306 -0.15 -5.84 16.36
CA ASN A 306 -0.22 -4.61 15.55
C ASN A 306 0.42 -4.77 14.17
N GLN A 307 1.54 -5.49 14.06
CA GLN A 307 2.21 -5.74 12.77
C GLN A 307 1.31 -6.57 11.83
N CYS A 308 0.78 -7.69 12.32
CA CYS A 308 -0.18 -8.52 11.60
C CYS A 308 -1.45 -7.74 11.22
N PHE A 309 -1.92 -6.86 12.10
CA PHE A 309 -3.09 -6.01 11.84
C PHE A 309 -2.85 -5.03 10.68
N LEU A 310 -1.70 -4.36 10.66
CA LEU A 310 -1.32 -3.46 9.57
C LEU A 310 -1.11 -4.21 8.24
N GLU A 311 -0.49 -5.40 8.27
CA GLU A 311 -0.35 -6.24 7.09
C GLU A 311 -1.71 -6.71 6.54
N ALA A 312 -2.63 -7.14 7.42
CA ALA A 312 -3.98 -7.53 7.03
C ALA A 312 -4.71 -6.35 6.35
N ALA A 313 -4.55 -5.13 6.88
CA ALA A 313 -5.13 -3.93 6.28
C ALA A 313 -4.53 -3.62 4.89
N ARG A 314 -3.21 -3.73 4.77
CA ARG A 314 -2.46 -3.55 3.52
C ARG A 314 -2.92 -4.51 2.42
N PHE A 315 -3.09 -5.79 2.73
CA PHE A 315 -3.52 -6.80 1.75
C PHE A 315 -5.03 -6.85 1.52
N GLY A 316 -5.82 -6.10 2.29
CA GLY A 316 -7.27 -6.05 2.17
C GLY A 316 -7.96 -7.28 2.75
N SER A 317 -7.38 -7.87 3.79
CA SER A 317 -7.92 -9.05 4.48
C SER A 317 -8.93 -8.62 5.54
N THR A 318 -10.08 -8.10 5.09
CA THR A 318 -11.08 -7.45 5.95
C THR A 318 -11.55 -8.33 7.11
N GLU A 319 -11.81 -9.61 6.86
CA GLU A 319 -12.25 -10.54 7.93
C GLU A 319 -11.15 -10.81 8.96
N LEU A 320 -9.88 -10.83 8.55
CA LEU A 320 -8.75 -10.95 9.48
C LEU A 320 -8.58 -9.65 10.29
N VAL A 321 -8.77 -8.48 9.68
CA VAL A 321 -8.78 -7.19 10.38
C VAL A 321 -9.82 -7.20 11.50
N ARG A 322 -11.04 -7.70 11.25
CA ARG A 322 -12.08 -7.84 12.29
C ARG A 322 -11.64 -8.74 13.44
N ILE A 323 -11.11 -9.93 13.13
CA ILE A 323 -10.62 -10.86 14.15
C ILE A 323 -9.52 -10.21 14.98
N LEU A 324 -8.57 -9.52 14.35
CA LEU A 324 -7.48 -8.86 15.05
C LEU A 324 -7.94 -7.68 15.91
N LEU A 325 -8.96 -6.91 15.50
CA LEU A 325 -9.60 -5.90 16.36
C LEU A 325 -10.20 -6.55 17.61
N GLU A 326 -10.90 -7.67 17.46
CA GLU A 326 -11.50 -8.38 18.59
C GLU A 326 -10.44 -8.98 19.52
N VAL A 327 -9.38 -9.60 18.97
CA VAL A 327 -8.25 -10.14 19.74
C VAL A 327 -7.54 -9.02 20.50
N ALA A 328 -7.27 -7.88 19.86
CA ALA A 328 -6.64 -6.74 20.49
C ALA A 328 -7.50 -6.18 21.62
N TYR A 329 -8.81 -6.00 21.39
CA TYR A 329 -9.75 -5.54 22.41
C TYR A 329 -9.82 -6.48 23.61
N GLN A 330 -9.95 -7.80 23.38
CA GLN A 330 -10.04 -8.80 24.44
C GLN A 330 -8.77 -8.89 25.29
N ASN A 331 -7.61 -8.68 24.68
CA ASN A 331 -6.31 -8.76 25.35
C ASN A 331 -5.77 -7.40 25.79
N SER A 332 -6.57 -6.33 25.69
CA SER A 332 -6.16 -4.94 26.03
C SER A 332 -4.88 -4.49 25.31
N LEU A 333 -4.72 -4.88 24.05
CA LEU A 333 -3.59 -4.50 23.20
C LEU A 333 -3.92 -3.27 22.37
N ALA A 334 -2.92 -2.41 22.14
CA ALA A 334 -3.04 -1.27 21.26
C ALA A 334 -2.76 -1.68 19.80
N VAL A 335 -3.68 -1.32 18.90
CA VAL A 335 -3.51 -1.45 17.44
C VAL A 335 -3.71 -0.08 16.79
N ASP A 336 -2.91 0.22 15.77
CA ASP A 336 -2.92 1.50 15.08
C ASP A 336 -3.94 1.49 13.94
N THR A 337 -5.20 1.79 14.27
CA THR A 337 -6.31 1.79 13.32
C THR A 337 -6.21 2.93 12.30
N GLU A 338 -5.57 4.05 12.65
CA GLU A 338 -5.33 5.18 11.74
C GLU A 338 -4.29 4.83 10.67
N LEU A 339 -3.15 4.25 11.07
CA LEU A 339 -2.14 3.77 10.13
C LEU A 339 -2.66 2.62 9.26
N ALA A 340 -3.47 1.73 9.82
CA ALA A 340 -4.16 0.70 9.04
C ALA A 340 -5.05 1.30 7.95
N LEU A 341 -5.77 2.40 8.25
CA LEU A 341 -6.59 3.09 7.26
C LEU A 341 -5.74 3.75 6.18
N VAL A 342 -4.56 4.28 6.53
CA VAL A 342 -3.57 4.77 5.55
C VAL A 342 -3.14 3.65 4.61
N TYR A 343 -2.78 2.46 5.12
CA TYR A 343 -2.42 1.32 4.27
C TYR A 343 -3.59 0.86 3.40
N ALA A 344 -4.78 0.69 3.95
CA ALA A 344 -5.96 0.28 3.20
C ALA A 344 -6.30 1.27 2.08
N SER A 345 -6.21 2.58 2.37
CA SER A 345 -6.42 3.66 1.40
C SER A 345 -5.36 3.65 0.30
N HIS A 346 -4.10 3.50 0.68
CA HIS A 346 -2.96 3.44 -0.25
C HIS A 346 -3.08 2.32 -1.28
N TYR A 347 -3.66 1.19 -0.86
CA TYR A 347 -3.86 -0.01 -1.68
C TYR A 347 -5.30 -0.20 -2.15
N CYS A 348 -6.16 0.81 -2.02
CA CYS A 348 -7.55 0.84 -2.50
C CYS A 348 -8.42 -0.31 -1.96
N LYS A 349 -8.22 -0.70 -0.70
CA LYS A 349 -8.95 -1.79 -0.05
C LYS A 349 -10.24 -1.28 0.59
N PHE A 350 -11.23 -0.91 -0.22
CA PHE A 350 -12.46 -0.23 0.23
C PHE A 350 -13.22 -0.97 1.34
N ASN A 351 -13.43 -2.29 1.23
CA ASN A 351 -14.11 -3.08 2.27
C ASN A 351 -13.37 -3.01 3.61
N THR A 352 -12.03 -2.99 3.56
CA THR A 352 -11.19 -2.80 4.75
C THR A 352 -11.25 -1.38 5.28
N MET A 353 -11.28 -0.36 4.41
CA MET A 353 -11.48 1.03 4.83
C MET A 353 -12.81 1.21 5.57
N GLU A 354 -13.90 0.62 5.06
CA GLU A 354 -15.21 0.62 5.72
C GLU A 354 -15.14 -0.06 7.08
N CYS A 355 -14.56 -1.27 7.15
CA CYS A 355 -14.37 -1.98 8.41
C CYS A 355 -13.58 -1.16 9.45
N LEU A 356 -12.48 -0.51 9.04
CA LEU A 356 -11.65 0.29 9.95
C LEU A 356 -12.39 1.53 10.48
N VAL A 357 -13.23 2.17 9.66
CA VAL A 357 -14.02 3.32 10.11
C VAL A 357 -15.18 2.89 11.00
N ASP A 358 -15.92 1.87 10.59
CA ASP A 358 -17.18 1.50 11.22
C ASP A 358 -16.96 0.59 12.46
N GLU A 359 -15.97 -0.30 12.43
CA GLU A 359 -15.66 -1.24 13.53
C GLU A 359 -14.37 -0.84 14.27
N GLY A 360 -13.38 -0.31 13.56
CA GLY A 360 -12.13 0.20 14.14
C GLY A 360 -12.25 1.61 14.75
N ASN A 361 -13.42 2.24 14.65
CA ASN A 361 -13.74 3.58 15.17
C ASN A 361 -12.79 4.71 14.70
N VAL A 362 -12.23 4.59 13.50
CA VAL A 362 -11.36 5.64 12.94
C VAL A 362 -12.21 6.85 12.52
N ASN A 363 -11.90 8.01 13.08
CA ASN A 363 -12.59 9.27 12.79
C ASN A 363 -11.68 10.34 12.15
N SER A 364 -10.37 10.09 12.07
CA SER A 364 -9.39 10.98 11.45
C SER A 364 -9.11 10.55 10.01
N PHE A 365 -9.47 11.39 9.04
CA PHE A 365 -9.32 11.08 7.61
C PHE A 365 -8.24 11.89 6.88
N LEU A 366 -7.62 12.86 7.55
CA LEU A 366 -6.64 13.74 6.92
C LEU A 366 -5.45 12.96 6.35
N SER A 367 -4.74 12.20 7.17
CA SER A 367 -3.55 11.43 6.73
C SER A 367 -3.83 10.49 5.55
N PRO A 368 -4.87 9.62 5.59
CA PRO A 368 -5.16 8.74 4.46
C PRO A 368 -5.66 9.49 3.22
N LEU A 369 -6.41 10.58 3.37
CA LEU A 369 -6.83 11.44 2.25
C LEU A 369 -5.61 12.08 1.55
N ILE A 370 -4.67 12.63 2.31
CA ILE A 370 -3.46 13.26 1.76
C ILE A 370 -2.65 12.23 0.99
N LYS A 371 -2.48 11.02 1.52
CA LYS A 371 -1.76 9.95 0.82
C LYS A 371 -2.48 9.53 -0.47
N ALA A 372 -3.81 9.47 -0.46
CA ALA A 372 -4.60 9.19 -1.66
C ALA A 372 -4.45 10.28 -2.73
N ALA A 373 -4.44 11.55 -2.32
CA ALA A 373 -4.23 12.69 -3.19
C ALA A 373 -2.81 12.73 -3.78
N GLU A 374 -1.80 12.45 -2.97
CA GLU A 374 -0.38 12.36 -3.36
C GLU A 374 -0.13 11.27 -4.41
N ARG A 375 -0.92 10.19 -4.41
CA ARG A 375 -0.87 9.11 -5.41
C ARG A 375 -1.79 9.29 -6.61
N GLY A 376 -2.70 10.28 -6.55
CA GLY A 376 -3.70 10.48 -7.59
C GLY A 376 -4.82 9.43 -7.59
N CYS A 377 -5.10 8.77 -6.46
CA CYS A 377 -6.16 7.77 -6.36
C CYS A 377 -7.55 8.44 -6.22
N LEU A 378 -8.15 8.79 -7.36
CA LEU A 378 -9.45 9.48 -7.41
C LEU A 378 -10.58 8.70 -6.70
N GLN A 379 -10.60 7.37 -6.79
CA GLN A 379 -11.64 6.55 -6.18
C GLN A 379 -11.63 6.63 -4.65
N VAL A 380 -10.43 6.61 -4.05
CA VAL A 380 -10.25 6.75 -2.60
C VAL A 380 -10.58 8.16 -2.13
N VAL A 381 -10.17 9.19 -2.89
CA VAL A 381 -10.54 10.58 -2.61
C VAL A 381 -12.06 10.77 -2.69
N HIS A 382 -12.72 10.17 -3.67
CA HIS A 382 -14.19 10.20 -3.78
C HIS A 382 -14.86 9.57 -2.55
N TRP A 383 -14.39 8.39 -2.12
CA TRP A 383 -14.91 7.70 -0.94
C TRP A 383 -14.83 8.60 0.31
N PHE A 384 -13.70 9.26 0.50
CA PHE A 384 -13.47 10.20 1.59
C PHE A 384 -14.38 11.44 1.52
N VAL A 385 -14.48 12.09 0.35
CA VAL A 385 -15.38 13.24 0.16
C VAL A 385 -16.84 12.87 0.40
N SER A 386 -17.28 11.66 -0.01
CA SER A 386 -18.65 11.20 0.24
C SER A 386 -19.01 11.00 1.72
N ARG A 387 -17.99 10.88 2.60
CA ARG A 387 -18.16 10.77 4.06
C ARG A 387 -18.11 12.12 4.79
N GLY A 388 -18.13 13.24 4.06
CA GLY A 388 -18.30 14.57 4.66
C GLY A 388 -17.04 15.14 5.30
N ILE A 389 -15.89 14.94 4.66
CA ILE A 389 -14.62 15.57 5.05
C ILE A 389 -14.73 17.10 5.05
N SER A 390 -14.01 17.75 5.96
CA SER A 390 -14.04 19.20 6.11
C SER A 390 -13.45 19.93 4.88
N GLU A 391 -13.87 21.19 4.68
CA GLU A 391 -13.35 21.96 3.53
C GLU A 391 -11.84 22.23 3.63
N ILE A 392 -11.31 22.32 4.86
CA ILE A 392 -9.87 22.50 5.09
C ILE A 392 -9.10 21.25 4.66
N GLU A 393 -9.56 20.06 5.02
CA GLU A 393 -8.93 18.81 4.61
C GLU A 393 -9.00 18.62 3.08
N MET A 394 -10.12 19.01 2.44
CA MET A 394 -10.22 19.02 0.98
C MET A 394 -9.21 20.00 0.34
N CYS A 395 -9.00 21.18 0.92
CA CYS A 395 -7.99 22.13 0.45
C CYS A 395 -6.56 21.57 0.58
N LEU A 396 -6.26 20.87 1.68
CA LEU A 396 -4.96 20.22 1.85
C LEU A 396 -4.77 19.14 0.77
N ALA A 397 -5.75 18.27 0.58
CA ALA A 397 -5.75 17.25 -0.48
C ALA A 397 -5.61 17.86 -1.89
N LEU A 398 -6.27 18.99 -2.14
CA LEU A 398 -6.17 19.71 -3.40
C LEU A 398 -4.73 20.16 -3.66
N THR A 399 -4.12 20.80 -2.67
CA THR A 399 -2.75 21.30 -2.80
C THR A 399 -1.74 20.17 -2.96
N THR A 400 -1.91 19.06 -2.24
CA THR A 400 -1.10 17.85 -2.41
C THR A 400 -1.25 17.28 -3.82
N ALA A 401 -2.47 17.02 -4.28
CA ALA A 401 -2.73 16.48 -5.62
C ALA A 401 -2.16 17.38 -6.72
N ALA A 402 -2.35 18.70 -6.61
CA ALA A 402 -1.81 19.66 -7.57
C ALA A 402 -0.27 19.66 -7.57
N SER A 403 0.36 19.67 -6.38
CA SER A 403 1.82 19.66 -6.26
C SER A 403 2.46 18.35 -6.76
N SER A 404 1.73 17.23 -6.68
CA SER A 404 2.15 15.92 -7.21
C SER A 404 1.78 15.72 -8.68
N GLY A 405 1.17 16.69 -9.36
CA GLY A 405 0.78 16.60 -10.78
C GLY A 405 -0.47 15.76 -11.05
N HIS A 406 -1.24 15.39 -10.02
CA HIS A 406 -2.47 14.60 -10.14
C HIS A 406 -3.70 15.49 -10.41
N PHE A 407 -3.70 16.13 -11.58
CA PHE A 407 -4.69 17.14 -11.97
C PHE A 407 -6.13 16.63 -12.08
N MET A 408 -6.34 15.33 -12.30
CA MET A 408 -7.68 14.73 -12.27
C MET A 408 -8.29 14.78 -10.86
N VAL A 409 -7.49 14.47 -9.83
CA VAL A 409 -7.91 14.57 -8.42
C VAL A 409 -8.09 16.02 -8.02
N ALA A 410 -7.15 16.89 -8.40
CA ALA A 410 -7.24 18.32 -8.12
C ALA A 410 -8.50 18.95 -8.75
N SER A 411 -8.82 18.61 -10.00
CA SER A 411 -10.05 19.07 -10.68
C SER A 411 -11.31 18.61 -9.96
N TYR A 412 -11.34 17.34 -9.53
CA TYR A 412 -12.45 16.81 -8.75
C TYR A 412 -12.63 17.58 -7.44
N LEU A 413 -11.55 17.79 -6.68
CA LEU A 413 -11.59 18.52 -5.41
C LEU A 413 -12.02 19.98 -5.62
N LEU A 414 -11.51 20.67 -6.65
CA LEU A 414 -11.93 22.04 -6.98
C LEU A 414 -13.43 22.16 -7.22
N ALA A 415 -14.08 21.13 -7.79
CA ALA A 415 -15.52 21.13 -8.00
C ALA A 415 -16.32 21.05 -6.68
N HIS A 416 -15.76 20.41 -5.65
CA HIS A 416 -16.43 20.13 -4.38
C HIS A 416 -16.12 21.17 -3.27
N ILE A 417 -15.03 21.93 -3.38
CA ILE A 417 -14.71 22.98 -2.40
C ILE A 417 -15.56 24.23 -2.69
N PRO A 418 -16.23 24.83 -1.68
CA PRO A 418 -16.95 26.08 -1.84
C PRO A 418 -16.03 27.23 -2.24
N GLN A 419 -16.51 28.10 -3.14
CA GLN A 419 -15.75 29.24 -3.67
C GLN A 419 -15.22 30.16 -2.56
N GLN A 420 -16.03 30.42 -1.53
CA GLN A 420 -15.67 31.29 -0.39
C GLN A 420 -14.42 30.79 0.36
N ILE A 421 -14.25 29.46 0.46
CA ILE A 421 -13.08 28.85 1.10
C ILE A 421 -11.85 28.99 0.19
N LEU A 422 -12.04 28.77 -1.12
CA LEU A 422 -10.97 28.94 -2.10
C LEU A 422 -10.46 30.38 -2.13
N GLU A 423 -11.35 31.37 -2.08
CA GLU A 423 -10.99 32.80 -2.03
C GLU A 423 -10.23 33.14 -0.74
N ALA A 424 -10.75 32.72 0.41
CA ALA A 424 -10.14 32.98 1.72
C ALA A 424 -8.74 32.36 1.86
N LEU A 425 -8.49 31.22 1.21
CA LEU A 425 -7.22 30.50 1.26
C LEU A 425 -6.38 30.63 -0.03
N SER A 426 -6.78 31.49 -0.96
CA SER A 426 -6.22 31.59 -2.31
C SER A 426 -4.70 31.64 -2.36
N THR A 427 -4.08 32.54 -1.59
CA THR A 427 -2.62 32.68 -1.55
C THR A 427 -1.92 31.49 -0.88
N GLN A 428 -2.57 30.86 0.11
CA GLN A 428 -2.04 29.67 0.80
C GLN A 428 -2.08 28.45 -0.12
N ILE A 429 -3.18 28.29 -0.87
CA ILE A 429 -3.36 27.23 -1.87
C ILE A 429 -2.25 27.31 -2.93
N LEU A 430 -1.99 28.49 -3.50
CA LEU A 430 -0.92 28.66 -4.50
C LEU A 430 0.48 28.38 -3.92
N LYS A 431 0.75 28.83 -2.69
CA LYS A 431 2.02 28.56 -2.00
C LYS A 431 2.22 27.07 -1.72
N ALA A 432 1.17 26.36 -1.30
CA ALA A 432 1.22 24.94 -1.00
C ALA A 432 1.32 24.10 -2.29
N ALA A 433 0.61 24.47 -3.36
CA ALA A 433 0.65 23.78 -4.65
C ALA A 433 2.02 23.84 -5.36
N ARG A 434 2.92 24.75 -4.93
CA ARG A 434 4.33 24.76 -5.35
C ARG A 434 5.09 23.52 -4.84
N GLY A 435 4.65 22.90 -3.74
CA GLY A 435 5.26 21.71 -3.15
C GLY A 435 6.57 21.96 -2.40
N GLN A 436 6.96 21.05 -1.50
CA GLN A 436 8.25 21.08 -0.81
C GLN A 436 9.25 20.27 -1.64
N GLY A 437 10.23 20.93 -2.28
CA GLY A 437 11.32 20.26 -3.01
C GLY A 437 11.16 20.11 -4.53
N SER A 438 9.98 20.40 -5.09
CA SER A 438 9.78 20.45 -6.55
C SER A 438 10.32 21.77 -7.12
N ARG A 439 11.14 21.70 -8.20
CA ARG A 439 11.38 22.86 -9.08
C ARG A 439 10.21 23.13 -10.03
N SER A 440 9.30 22.17 -10.17
CA SER A 440 8.15 22.28 -11.06
C SER A 440 7.05 23.11 -10.38
N LEU A 441 6.61 24.14 -11.10
CA LEU A 441 5.46 24.99 -10.77
C LEU A 441 4.20 24.52 -11.54
N ASP A 442 4.16 23.26 -11.97
CA ASP A 442 3.05 22.72 -12.76
C ASP A 442 1.75 22.72 -11.95
N GLY A 443 1.80 22.44 -10.64
CA GLY A 443 0.65 22.54 -9.74
C GLY A 443 0.07 23.95 -9.69
N VAL A 444 0.93 24.96 -9.55
CA VAL A 444 0.55 26.38 -9.55
C VAL A 444 -0.01 26.78 -10.92
N THR A 445 0.67 26.37 -11.99
CA THR A 445 0.26 26.62 -13.37
C THR A 445 -1.11 26.01 -13.65
N PHE A 446 -1.34 24.77 -13.22
CA PHE A 446 -2.63 24.09 -13.33
C PHE A 446 -3.74 24.86 -12.62
N LEU A 447 -3.52 25.28 -11.37
CA LEU A 447 -4.54 26.01 -10.59
C LEU A 447 -4.91 27.34 -11.26
N LEU A 448 -3.91 28.12 -11.67
CA LEU A 448 -4.13 29.41 -12.33
C LEU A 448 -4.84 29.23 -13.67
N ARG A 449 -4.36 28.31 -14.52
CA ARG A 449 -5.00 27.98 -15.79
C ARG A 449 -6.41 27.44 -15.61
N SER A 450 -6.70 26.72 -14.54
CA SER A 450 -8.03 26.17 -14.28
C SER A 450 -9.03 27.20 -13.75
N ASN A 451 -8.64 28.46 -13.57
CA ASN A 451 -9.46 29.48 -12.91
C ASN A 451 -9.94 28.97 -11.54
N PHE A 452 -9.02 28.53 -10.68
CA PHE A 452 -9.38 27.75 -9.48
C PHE A 452 -10.35 28.48 -8.52
N LEU A 453 -10.40 29.82 -8.53
CA LEU A 453 -11.37 30.59 -7.75
C LEU A 453 -12.73 30.74 -8.41
N ARG A 454 -12.90 30.25 -9.64
CA ARG A 454 -14.11 30.42 -10.48
C ARG A 454 -14.42 31.88 -10.81
N ASP A 455 -13.47 32.77 -10.54
CA ASP A 455 -13.46 34.18 -10.89
C ASP A 455 -12.07 34.52 -11.42
N ALA A 456 -12.03 34.99 -12.67
CA ALA A 456 -10.79 35.32 -13.35
C ALA A 456 -10.05 36.48 -12.66
N ALA A 457 -10.78 37.53 -12.26
CA ALA A 457 -10.20 38.70 -11.62
C ALA A 457 -9.59 38.31 -10.27
N ALA A 458 -10.34 37.56 -9.46
CA ALA A 458 -9.84 37.07 -8.18
C ALA A 458 -8.62 36.15 -8.35
N THR A 459 -8.62 35.28 -9.38
CA THR A 459 -7.51 34.35 -9.63
C THR A 459 -6.23 35.11 -10.00
N TYR A 460 -6.32 36.14 -10.84
CA TYR A 460 -5.18 37.00 -11.16
C TYR A 460 -4.74 37.86 -9.97
N GLU A 461 -5.68 38.39 -9.19
CA GLU A 461 -5.38 39.16 -7.99
C GLU A 461 -4.62 38.32 -6.95
N ALA A 462 -5.02 37.06 -6.74
CA ALA A 462 -4.30 36.15 -5.86
C ALA A 462 -2.84 35.91 -6.30
N ALA A 463 -2.60 35.81 -7.61
CA ALA A 463 -1.25 35.72 -8.16
C ALA A 463 -0.46 37.02 -7.97
N ASP A 464 -1.10 38.17 -8.16
CA ASP A 464 -0.49 39.50 -8.02
C ASP A 464 -0.11 39.82 -6.58
N ILE A 465 -0.92 39.43 -5.59
CA ILE A 465 -0.63 39.59 -4.16
C ILE A 465 0.68 38.88 -3.77
N ILE A 466 0.90 37.67 -4.29
CA ILE A 466 2.15 36.93 -4.06
C ILE A 466 3.30 37.55 -4.88
N ALA A 467 3.03 37.94 -6.13
CA ALA A 467 4.05 38.56 -6.96
C ALA A 467 4.58 39.87 -6.35
N THR A 468 3.72 40.68 -5.72
CA THR A 468 4.11 41.99 -5.17
C THR A 468 4.81 41.92 -3.81
N GLY A 469 4.96 40.73 -3.21
CA GLY A 469 5.73 40.54 -1.98
C GLY A 469 4.98 40.97 -0.70
N GLY A 470 3.64 40.98 -0.74
CA GLY A 470 2.82 41.53 0.35
C GLY A 470 2.90 40.76 1.68
N THR A 471 3.46 39.55 1.71
CA THR A 471 3.54 38.74 2.93
C THR A 471 4.96 38.18 3.18
N ASN A 472 5.48 38.40 4.39
CA ASN A 472 6.80 37.87 4.79
C ASN A 472 6.84 36.34 4.67
N GLY A 473 7.82 35.79 3.92
CA GLY A 473 8.08 34.35 3.84
C GLY A 473 7.68 33.64 2.54
N GLU A 474 7.54 34.36 1.43
CA GLU A 474 7.19 33.77 0.13
C GLU A 474 8.37 33.04 -0.55
N PRO A 475 8.15 31.89 -1.20
CA PRO A 475 9.18 31.19 -1.96
C PRO A 475 9.67 32.06 -3.15
N PRO A 476 10.99 32.31 -3.28
CA PRO A 476 11.51 33.27 -4.25
C PRO A 476 11.30 32.82 -5.71
N ASP A 477 11.32 31.52 -5.97
CA ASP A 477 11.02 30.91 -7.26
C ASP A 477 9.55 31.12 -7.66
N LEU A 478 8.61 30.94 -6.72
CA LEU A 478 7.19 31.22 -6.95
C LEU A 478 6.96 32.70 -7.25
N VAL A 479 7.57 33.60 -6.47
CA VAL A 479 7.44 35.05 -6.69
C VAL A 479 7.98 35.44 -8.06
N ALA A 480 9.17 34.94 -8.45
CA ALA A 480 9.75 35.22 -9.76
C ALA A 480 8.83 34.75 -10.90
N PHE A 481 8.34 33.52 -10.82
CA PHE A 481 7.43 32.96 -11.81
C PHE A 481 6.12 33.75 -11.95
N LEU A 482 5.50 34.12 -10.83
CA LEU A 482 4.26 34.89 -10.86
C LEU A 482 4.50 36.32 -11.39
N LYS A 483 5.61 36.96 -11.02
CA LYS A 483 6.01 38.27 -11.59
C LYS A 483 6.24 38.23 -13.09
N GLU A 484 6.82 37.14 -13.60
CA GLU A 484 7.15 36.99 -15.01
C GLU A 484 5.93 36.67 -15.88
N HIS A 485 4.97 35.89 -15.35
CA HIS A 485 3.90 35.32 -16.17
C HIS A 485 2.47 35.70 -15.76
N TRP A 486 2.19 35.96 -14.49
CA TRP A 486 0.81 35.97 -13.96
C TRP A 486 0.40 37.24 -13.21
N SER A 487 1.33 38.17 -12.96
CA SER A 487 1.06 39.44 -12.28
C SER A 487 0.51 40.52 -13.21
N GLN A 488 0.05 41.63 -12.62
CA GLN A 488 -0.33 42.82 -13.38
C GLN A 488 0.88 43.44 -14.12
N SER A 489 2.09 43.34 -13.55
CA SER A 489 3.31 43.77 -14.23
C SER A 489 3.60 42.93 -15.47
N ALA A 490 3.38 41.61 -15.40
CA ALA A 490 3.53 40.70 -16.54
C ALA A 490 2.56 41.07 -17.67
N PHE A 491 1.32 41.45 -17.33
CA PHE A 491 0.35 41.94 -18.31
C PHE A 491 0.84 43.21 -19.03
N ALA A 492 1.31 44.21 -18.28
CA ALA A 492 1.82 45.45 -18.85
C ALA A 492 3.06 45.23 -19.74
N GLU A 493 3.96 44.33 -19.33
CA GLU A 493 5.10 43.91 -20.14
C GLU A 493 4.65 43.20 -21.42
N GLY A 494 3.62 42.35 -21.33
CA GLY A 494 3.00 41.71 -22.49
C GLY A 494 2.44 42.72 -23.49
N VAL A 495 1.66 43.70 -23.03
CA VAL A 495 1.16 44.78 -23.91
C VAL A 495 2.31 45.52 -24.60
N THR A 496 3.35 45.90 -23.84
CA THR A 496 4.54 46.57 -24.39
C THR A 496 5.26 45.69 -25.42
N THR A 497 5.36 44.39 -25.17
CA THR A 497 5.95 43.41 -26.09
C THR A 497 5.13 43.31 -27.39
N GLY A 498 3.80 43.28 -27.29
CA GLY A 498 2.90 43.32 -28.44
C GLY A 498 3.05 44.59 -29.28
N GLU A 499 3.17 45.75 -28.64
CA GLU A 499 3.39 47.04 -29.32
C GLU A 499 4.72 47.05 -30.08
N MET A 500 5.80 46.59 -29.44
CA MET A 500 7.12 46.47 -30.06
C MET A 500 7.10 45.48 -31.22
N HIS A 501 6.43 44.34 -31.06
CA HIS A 501 6.26 43.34 -32.12
C HIS A 501 5.56 43.97 -33.33
N PHE A 502 4.45 44.66 -33.13
CA PHE A 502 3.75 45.38 -34.19
C PHE A 502 4.66 46.40 -34.90
N VAL A 503 5.40 47.22 -34.14
CA VAL A 503 6.34 48.20 -34.73
C VAL A 503 7.41 47.50 -35.57
N ASN A 504 7.95 46.38 -35.10
CA ASN A 504 8.94 45.60 -35.83
C ASN A 504 8.35 45.01 -37.11
N VAL A 505 7.15 44.43 -37.05
CA VAL A 505 6.43 43.91 -38.22
C VAL A 505 6.18 45.02 -39.24
N MET A 506 5.73 46.19 -38.81
CA MET A 506 5.52 47.35 -39.69
C MET A 506 6.82 47.86 -40.32
N ARG A 507 7.95 47.76 -39.63
CA ARG A 507 9.27 48.07 -40.21
C ARG A 507 9.67 47.05 -41.27
N VAL A 508 9.44 45.76 -41.02
CA VAL A 508 9.71 44.70 -42.01
C VAL A 508 8.80 44.86 -43.23
N LEU A 509 7.51 45.16 -43.04
CA LEU A 509 6.57 45.39 -44.14
C LEU A 509 6.95 46.59 -45.00
N ARG A 510 7.33 47.73 -44.40
CA ARG A 510 7.58 48.98 -45.14
C ARG A 510 9.01 49.17 -45.63
N ARG A 511 9.97 48.47 -45.02
CA ARG A 511 11.42 48.70 -45.25
C ARG A 511 12.22 47.42 -45.40
N GLY A 512 11.57 46.26 -45.42
CA GLY A 512 12.22 44.96 -45.59
C GLY A 512 12.79 44.83 -47.00
N ALA A 513 14.04 44.39 -47.11
CA ALA A 513 14.70 44.10 -48.39
C ALA A 513 14.76 42.59 -48.69
N SER A 514 13.92 41.79 -48.01
CA SER A 514 13.83 40.36 -48.24
C SER A 514 13.26 40.09 -49.64
N PRO A 515 13.80 39.13 -50.41
CA PRO A 515 13.24 38.74 -51.71
C PRO A 515 11.76 38.31 -51.67
N ILE A 516 11.24 37.95 -50.50
CA ILE A 516 9.86 37.48 -50.29
C ILE A 516 8.86 38.64 -50.17
N CYS A 517 9.31 39.91 -50.04
CA CYS A 517 8.50 41.14 -49.95
C CYS A 517 7.14 40.94 -49.25
N LEU A 518 7.11 41.00 -47.91
CA LEU A 518 5.89 40.70 -47.15
C LEU A 518 4.68 41.59 -47.51
N GLU A 519 4.91 42.77 -48.10
CA GLU A 519 3.84 43.65 -48.60
C GLU A 519 3.11 43.09 -49.83
N ASP A 520 3.74 42.21 -50.60
CA ASP A 520 3.17 41.59 -51.80
C ASP A 520 2.32 40.35 -51.50
N LEU A 521 2.33 39.87 -50.24
CA LEU A 521 1.57 38.70 -49.81
C LEU A 521 0.10 39.06 -49.49
N PRO A 522 -0.84 38.11 -49.65
CA PRO A 522 -2.21 38.28 -49.17
C PRO A 522 -2.25 38.65 -47.69
N SER A 523 -3.16 39.55 -47.30
CA SER A 523 -3.28 40.04 -45.93
C SER A 523 -3.39 38.91 -44.90
N GLU A 524 -4.12 37.84 -45.23
CA GLU A 524 -4.29 36.67 -44.37
C GLU A 524 -2.96 35.92 -44.14
N MET A 525 -2.08 35.85 -45.14
CA MET A 525 -0.74 35.26 -44.99
C MET A 525 0.17 36.15 -44.15
N VAL A 526 0.09 37.48 -44.33
CA VAL A 526 0.85 38.44 -43.51
C VAL A 526 0.41 38.34 -42.04
N LEU A 527 -0.89 38.24 -41.78
CA LEU A 527 -1.44 38.03 -40.43
C LEU A 527 -0.99 36.69 -39.84
N GLY A 528 -1.03 35.62 -40.62
CA GLY A 528 -0.49 34.32 -40.25
C GLY A 528 0.99 34.41 -39.84
N ILE A 529 1.85 34.98 -40.68
CA ILE A 529 3.28 35.15 -40.36
C ILE A 529 3.46 35.99 -39.09
N THR A 530 2.63 37.02 -38.91
CA THR A 530 2.74 37.99 -37.81
C THR A 530 2.35 37.38 -36.46
N TYR A 531 1.25 36.63 -36.39
CA TYR A 531 0.63 36.24 -35.12
C TYR A 531 0.53 34.74 -34.90
N LEU A 532 0.89 33.87 -35.87
CA LEU A 532 0.84 32.43 -35.69
C LEU A 532 1.70 31.91 -34.53
N PRO A 533 2.92 32.46 -34.27
CA PRO A 533 3.68 32.07 -33.08
C PRO A 533 2.93 32.37 -31.78
N LEU A 534 2.42 33.60 -31.62
CA LEU A 534 1.63 34.01 -30.45
C LEU A 534 0.37 33.15 -30.28
N TYR A 535 -0.35 32.89 -31.38
CA TYR A 535 -1.51 32.00 -31.38
C TYR A 535 -1.14 30.60 -30.87
N ARG A 536 -0.09 29.99 -31.42
CA ARG A 536 0.37 28.65 -31.00
C ARG A 536 0.78 28.62 -29.53
N GLU A 537 1.44 29.66 -29.04
CA GLU A 537 1.79 29.78 -27.61
C GLU A 537 0.54 29.89 -26.73
N CYS A 538 -0.47 30.65 -27.14
CA CYS A 538 -1.73 30.77 -26.41
C CYS A 538 -2.51 29.44 -26.40
N VAL A 539 -2.59 28.74 -27.54
CA VAL A 539 -3.23 27.42 -27.62
C VAL A 539 -2.48 26.38 -26.79
N SER A 540 -1.14 26.40 -26.85
CA SER A 540 -0.28 25.51 -26.05
C SER A 540 -0.42 25.77 -24.55
N ALA A 541 -0.57 27.02 -24.14
CA ALA A 541 -0.85 27.36 -22.75
C ALA A 541 -2.19 26.73 -22.29
N GLY A 542 -3.23 26.79 -23.13
CA GLY A 542 -4.52 26.14 -22.84
C GLY A 542 -5.15 26.56 -21.51
N GLY A 543 -6.11 25.77 -21.02
CA GLY A 543 -6.82 26.05 -19.77
C GLY A 543 -7.95 27.09 -19.91
N GLN A 544 -8.55 27.49 -18.79
CA GLN A 544 -9.55 28.56 -18.69
C GLN A 544 -8.96 29.97 -18.75
N LEU A 545 -7.82 30.18 -18.07
CA LEU A 545 -7.07 31.44 -18.07
C LEU A 545 -5.73 31.29 -18.76
N LEU A 546 -5.31 32.36 -19.44
CA LEU A 546 -3.96 32.49 -19.99
C LEU A 546 -3.03 33.20 -18.99
N PRO A 547 -1.72 32.92 -19.02
CA PRO A 547 -0.73 33.80 -18.39
C PRO A 547 -0.96 35.26 -18.77
N GLN A 548 -0.85 36.17 -17.79
CA GLN A 548 -1.06 37.61 -17.98
C GLN A 548 -0.17 38.20 -19.07
N ARG A 549 1.09 37.75 -19.19
CA ARG A 549 2.01 38.20 -20.25
C ARG A 549 1.45 37.92 -21.65
N LEU A 550 1.06 36.66 -21.91
CA LEU A 550 0.45 36.26 -23.18
C LEU A 550 -0.89 36.97 -23.42
N ARG A 551 -1.70 37.14 -22.36
CA ARG A 551 -2.96 37.88 -22.44
C ARG A 551 -2.74 39.34 -22.86
N GLY A 552 -1.69 40.00 -22.36
CA GLY A 552 -1.33 41.37 -22.74
C GLY A 552 -0.89 41.48 -24.20
N GLU A 553 0.00 40.59 -24.65
CA GLU A 553 0.43 40.54 -26.06
C GLU A 553 -0.74 40.29 -27.01
N LEU A 554 -1.63 39.39 -26.62
CA LEU A 554 -2.81 39.02 -27.40
C LEU A 554 -3.86 40.13 -27.44
N LEU A 555 -4.05 40.86 -26.33
CA LEU A 555 -4.93 42.03 -26.30
C LEU A 555 -4.46 43.07 -27.33
N GLU A 556 -3.16 43.36 -27.35
CA GLU A 556 -2.59 44.30 -28.29
C GLU A 556 -2.71 43.82 -29.74
N ALA A 557 -2.45 42.54 -30.00
CA ALA A 557 -2.66 41.94 -31.33
C ALA A 557 -4.11 42.12 -31.81
N VAL A 558 -5.09 41.80 -30.96
CA VAL A 558 -6.53 41.94 -31.27
C VAL A 558 -6.91 43.41 -31.48
N HIS A 559 -6.37 44.33 -30.67
CA HIS A 559 -6.60 45.76 -30.82
C HIS A 559 -6.10 46.28 -32.18
N ARG A 560 -4.94 45.80 -32.66
CA ARG A 560 -4.39 46.17 -33.98
C ARG A 560 -5.19 45.64 -35.15
N LEU A 561 -6.01 44.61 -34.95
CA LEU A 561 -6.96 44.10 -35.94
C LEU A 561 -8.25 44.92 -36.01
N GLY A 562 -8.41 45.94 -35.17
CA GLY A 562 -9.60 46.82 -35.13
C GLY A 562 -10.76 46.22 -34.36
N GLU A 563 -10.52 45.18 -33.57
CA GLU A 563 -11.54 44.51 -32.76
C GLU A 563 -11.71 45.21 -31.40
N PRO A 564 -12.95 45.35 -30.89
CA PRO A 564 -13.20 45.95 -29.59
C PRO A 564 -12.78 44.96 -28.48
N ALA A 565 -11.61 45.20 -27.87
CA ALA A 565 -11.12 44.47 -26.71
C ALA A 565 -10.65 45.42 -25.62
N GLY A 566 -10.92 45.07 -24.36
CA GLY A 566 -10.55 45.84 -23.18
C GLY A 566 -9.62 45.05 -22.26
N THR A 567 -9.10 45.71 -21.22
CA THR A 567 -8.24 45.07 -20.22
C THR A 567 -8.92 43.90 -19.49
N GLU A 568 -10.24 43.92 -19.39
CA GLU A 568 -11.06 42.86 -18.78
C GLU A 568 -11.31 41.66 -19.71
N SER A 569 -11.01 41.76 -21.00
CA SER A 569 -11.24 40.70 -21.99
C SER A 569 -10.48 39.42 -21.65
N GLN A 570 -11.23 38.31 -21.56
CA GLN A 570 -10.65 37.02 -21.17
C GLN A 570 -9.79 36.41 -22.28
N GLY A 571 -8.72 35.72 -21.89
CA GLY A 571 -7.74 35.15 -22.82
C GLY A 571 -8.36 34.26 -23.89
N LYS A 572 -9.32 33.39 -23.52
CA LYS A 572 -10.03 32.54 -24.48
C LYS A 572 -10.77 33.31 -25.57
N ASP A 573 -11.41 34.41 -25.20
CA ASP A 573 -12.18 35.21 -26.15
C ASP A 573 -11.25 35.97 -27.08
N LEU A 574 -10.13 36.47 -26.56
CA LEU A 574 -9.08 37.07 -27.37
C LEU A 574 -8.45 36.07 -28.36
N VAL A 575 -8.22 34.82 -27.95
CA VAL A 575 -7.68 33.76 -28.83
C VAL A 575 -8.67 33.48 -29.96
N ARG A 576 -9.96 33.30 -29.64
CA ARG A 576 -11.01 33.09 -30.65
C ARG A 576 -11.14 34.26 -31.61
N THR A 577 -10.96 35.49 -31.14
CA THR A 577 -10.99 36.67 -32.01
C THR A 577 -9.81 36.63 -32.97
N LEU A 578 -8.60 36.35 -32.49
CA LEU A 578 -7.41 36.20 -33.35
C LEU A 578 -7.58 35.06 -34.37
N GLU A 579 -8.13 33.91 -33.96
CA GLU A 579 -8.40 32.75 -34.82
C GLU A 579 -9.28 33.10 -36.03
N ARG A 580 -10.28 33.99 -35.88
CA ARG A 580 -11.17 34.39 -36.99
C ARG A 580 -10.45 35.13 -38.12
N HIS A 581 -9.33 35.77 -37.81
CA HIS A 581 -8.52 36.52 -38.77
C HIS A 581 -7.40 35.66 -39.37
N MET A 582 -7.22 34.42 -38.89
CA MET A 582 -6.19 33.51 -39.37
C MET A 582 -6.70 32.65 -40.54
N PRO A 583 -5.84 32.34 -41.53
CA PRO A 583 -6.18 31.35 -42.56
C PRO A 583 -6.54 29.99 -41.95
N SER A 584 -7.66 29.41 -42.37
CA SER A 584 -8.18 28.14 -41.82
C SER A 584 -7.20 26.98 -41.90
N PHE A 585 -6.32 26.95 -42.91
CA PHE A 585 -5.29 25.92 -43.06
C PHE A 585 -4.13 26.04 -42.06
N LEU A 586 -3.97 27.19 -41.37
CA LEU A 586 -2.93 27.41 -40.35
C LEU A 586 -3.42 27.10 -38.93
N VAL A 587 -4.73 27.17 -38.70
CA VAL A 587 -5.34 27.03 -37.38
C VAL A 587 -5.59 25.57 -37.01
N GLY A 588 -5.66 24.66 -37.99
CA GLY A 588 -5.95 23.25 -37.78
C GLY A 588 -7.41 23.04 -37.36
N SER A 589 -8.14 22.22 -38.10
CA SER A 589 -9.51 21.79 -37.77
C SER A 589 -9.54 20.89 -36.55
#